data_AF-A0AAU4K1B7-F1
#
_entry.id   AF-A0AAU4K1B7-F1
#
_cell.length_a   1.000
_cell.length_b   1.000
_cell.length_c   1.000
_cell.angle_alpha   90.00
_cell.angle_beta   90.00
_cell.angle_gamma   90.00
#
_symmetry.space_group_name_H-M   'P 1'
#
loop_
_entity.id
_entity.type
_entity.pdbx_description
1 polymer ?
#
loop_
_entity_poly.entity_id
_entity_poly.type
_entity_poly.pdbx_seq_one_letter_code
_entity_poly.pdbx_strand_id
1 'polypeptide(L)'
;MGEVLKADLDAIRALADRQHGSASDVRGIDSAPALAPLGSGLPGSDTALRCGEAATKIADALTEVAGRIDVLAQTNRQAADTIGLADETYAKSISATLNLAP
;
A
#
# COMPACT_ATOMS: atom_id res chain seq x y z
N MET A 1 -1.05 5.38 27.10
CA MET A 1 -0.19 4.69 26.13
C MET A 1 1.20 4.42 26.67
N GLY A 2 1.59 3.14 26.73
CA GLY A 2 2.98 2.75 27.00
C GLY A 2 3.89 3.10 25.81
N GLU A 3 5.15 3.44 26.09
CA GLU A 3 6.12 3.90 25.06
C GLU A 3 6.33 2.88 23.94
N VAL A 4 6.34 1.59 24.28
CA VAL A 4 6.48 0.48 23.30
C VAL A 4 5.30 0.44 22.33
N LEU A 5 4.08 0.52 22.84
CA LEU A 5 2.87 0.50 21.99
C LEU A 5 2.84 1.72 21.07
N LYS A 6 3.23 2.89 21.57
CA LYS A 6 3.32 4.11 20.75
C LYS A 6 4.33 3.93 19.60
N ALA A 7 5.52 3.42 19.90
CA ALA A 7 6.56 3.18 18.90
C ALA A 7 6.10 2.17 17.83
N ASP A 8 5.41 1.11 18.23
CA ASP A 8 4.85 0.13 17.30
C ASP A 8 3.78 0.74 16.38
N LEU A 9 2.87 1.55 16.92
CA LEU A 9 1.85 2.23 16.11
C LEU A 9 2.45 3.23 15.13
N ASP A 10 3.47 3.98 15.55
CA ASP A 10 4.19 4.91 14.68
C ASP A 10 4.95 4.16 13.56
N ALA A 11 5.54 3.00 13.88
CA ALA A 11 6.18 2.14 12.90
C ALA A 11 5.18 1.55 11.88
N ILE A 12 3.98 1.15 12.32
CA ILE A 12 2.92 0.65 11.43
C ILE A 12 2.44 1.76 10.49
N ARG A 13 2.26 2.98 10.99
CA ARG A 13 1.90 4.14 10.15
C ARG A 13 2.99 4.45 9.12
N ALA A 14 4.25 4.48 9.54
CA ALA A 14 5.37 4.68 8.62
C ALA A 14 5.52 3.54 7.59
N LEU A 15 5.15 2.30 7.94
CA LEU A 15 5.08 1.20 6.98
C LEU A 15 3.96 1.42 5.96
N ALA A 16 2.77 1.83 6.40
CA ALA A 16 1.66 2.11 5.51
C ALA A 16 1.98 3.24 4.51
N ASP A 17 2.66 4.30 4.95
CA ASP A 17 3.08 5.39 4.08
C ASP A 17 4.10 4.93 3.03
N ARG A 18 5.06 4.08 3.43
CA ARG A 18 6.01 3.47 2.49
C ARG A 18 5.31 2.56 1.48
N GLN A 19 4.34 1.75 1.93
CA GLN A 19 3.55 0.90 1.04
C GLN A 19 2.77 1.73 0.02
N HIS A 20 2.13 2.81 0.45
CA HIS A 20 1.44 3.72 -0.46
C HIS A 20 2.40 4.35 -1.49
N GLY A 21 3.60 4.76 -1.05
CA GLY A 21 4.67 5.20 -1.95
C GLY A 21 5.04 4.13 -2.97
N SER A 22 5.28 2.90 -2.54
CA SER A 22 5.58 1.78 -3.45
C SER A 22 4.44 1.49 -4.44
N ALA A 23 3.18 1.60 -4.03
CA ALA A 23 2.04 1.46 -4.94
C ALA A 23 2.04 2.57 -6.01
N SER A 24 2.39 3.81 -5.62
CA SER A 24 2.55 4.92 -6.57
C SER A 24 3.70 4.67 -7.54
N ASP A 25 4.84 4.20 -7.05
CA ASP A 25 6.00 3.87 -7.88
C ASP A 25 5.66 2.78 -8.91
N VAL A 26 4.95 1.72 -8.49
CA VAL A 26 4.51 0.63 -9.37
C VAL A 26 3.56 1.14 -10.47
N ARG A 27 2.64 2.06 -10.15
CA ARG A 27 1.76 2.70 -11.16
C ARG A 27 2.54 3.57 -12.14
N GLY A 28 3.67 4.13 -11.73
CA GLY A 28 4.56 4.92 -12.57
C GLY A 28 5.39 4.09 -13.55
N ILE A 29 5.40 2.76 -13.43
CA ILE A 29 6.14 1.88 -14.35
C ILE A 29 5.42 1.84 -15.70
N ASP A 30 6.00 2.48 -16.70
CA ASP A 30 5.60 2.34 -18.09
C ASP A 30 6.34 1.16 -18.75
N SER A 31 5.59 0.12 -19.10
CA SER A 31 6.12 -1.07 -19.78
C SER A 31 6.19 -0.91 -21.31
N ALA A 32 5.55 0.11 -21.88
CA ALA A 32 5.48 0.32 -23.32
C ALA A 32 6.85 0.58 -23.96
N PRO A 33 7.76 1.39 -23.37
CA PRO A 33 9.10 1.62 -23.93
C PRO A 33 9.96 0.36 -24.04
N ALA A 34 9.77 -0.62 -23.14
CA ALA A 34 10.51 -1.88 -23.16
C ALA A 34 10.06 -2.81 -24.30
N LEU A 35 8.80 -2.69 -24.74
CA LEU A 35 8.19 -3.54 -25.76
C LEU A 35 8.11 -2.86 -27.14
N ALA A 36 8.21 -1.54 -27.20
CA ALA A 36 8.19 -0.76 -28.44
C ALA A 36 9.28 -1.17 -29.48
N PRO A 37 10.53 -1.50 -29.09
CA PRO A 37 11.55 -1.96 -30.04
C PRO A 37 11.19 -3.31 -30.70
N LEU A 38 10.48 -4.18 -29.99
CA LEU A 38 10.08 -5.50 -30.48
C LEU A 38 8.94 -5.40 -31.51
N GLY A 39 8.01 -4.45 -31.31
CA GLY A 39 6.91 -4.21 -32.25
C GLY A 39 7.30 -3.39 -33.48
N SER A 40 8.19 -2.41 -33.32
CA SER A 40 8.61 -1.50 -34.41
C SER A 40 9.51 -2.15 -35.46
N GLY A 41 10.23 -3.22 -35.11
CA GLY A 41 11.03 -3.99 -36.07
C GLY A 41 10.22 -4.85 -37.04
N LEU A 42 8.93 -5.12 -36.75
CA LEU A 42 8.08 -6.03 -37.52
C LEU A 42 6.62 -5.52 -37.62
N PRO A 43 6.38 -4.31 -38.18
CA PRO A 43 5.04 -3.75 -38.27
C PRO A 43 4.10 -4.64 -39.11
N GLY A 44 2.90 -4.89 -38.58
CA GLY A 44 1.89 -5.75 -39.22
C GLY A 44 2.09 -7.26 -39.03
N SER A 45 3.12 -7.68 -38.29
CA SER A 45 3.31 -9.09 -37.92
C SER A 45 2.47 -9.50 -36.70
N ASP A 46 2.17 -10.80 -36.60
CA ASP A 46 1.59 -11.38 -35.38
C ASP A 46 2.46 -11.08 -34.14
N THR A 47 3.78 -11.02 -34.30
CA THR A 47 4.71 -10.68 -33.21
C THR A 47 4.46 -9.28 -32.67
N ALA A 48 4.28 -8.27 -33.54
CA ALA A 48 3.98 -6.91 -33.10
C ALA A 48 2.63 -6.84 -32.38
N LEU A 49 1.64 -7.60 -32.84
CA LEU A 49 0.33 -7.71 -32.19
C LEU A 49 0.44 -8.34 -30.80
N ARG A 50 1.20 -9.43 -30.66
CA ARG A 50 1.48 -10.09 -29.36
C ARG A 50 2.26 -9.20 -28.40
N CYS A 51 3.20 -8.38 -28.90
CA CYS A 51 3.91 -7.40 -28.07
C CYS A 51 2.95 -6.33 -27.51
N GLY A 52 1.99 -5.87 -28.30
CA GLY A 52 0.94 -4.96 -27.84
C GLY A 52 0.05 -5.59 -26.75
N GLU A 53 -0.42 -6.81 -26.97
CA GLU A 53 -1.20 -7.56 -25.97
C GLU A 53 -0.40 -7.79 -24.67
N ALA A 54 0.89 -8.09 -24.78
CA ALA A 54 1.76 -8.27 -23.63
C ALA A 54 1.93 -6.98 -22.83
N ALA A 55 2.10 -5.84 -23.50
CA ALA A 55 2.21 -4.53 -22.86
C ALA A 55 0.97 -4.23 -22.00
N THR A 56 -0.22 -4.43 -22.56
CA THR A 56 -1.49 -4.26 -21.85
C THR A 56 -1.59 -5.19 -20.64
N LYS A 57 -1.29 -6.48 -20.81
CA LYS A 57 -1.33 -7.44 -19.69
C LYS A 57 -0.36 -7.09 -18.57
N ILE A 58 0.82 -6.58 -18.91
CA ILE A 58 1.81 -6.12 -17.92
C ILE A 58 1.28 -4.88 -17.19
N ALA A 59 0.70 -3.92 -17.91
CA ALA A 59 0.10 -2.73 -17.29
C ALA A 59 -1.06 -3.09 -16.33
N ASP A 60 -1.91 -4.04 -16.73
CA ASP A 60 -2.99 -4.56 -15.90
C ASP A 60 -2.44 -5.25 -14.64
N ALA A 61 -1.42 -6.09 -14.79
CA ALA A 61 -0.77 -6.77 -13.67
C ALA A 61 -0.10 -5.79 -12.69
N LEU A 62 0.59 -4.76 -13.19
CA LEU A 62 1.18 -3.70 -12.37
C LEU A 62 0.09 -2.92 -11.61
N THR A 63 -1.03 -2.63 -12.27
CA THR A 63 -2.18 -1.98 -11.64
C THR A 63 -2.77 -2.83 -10.53
N GLU A 64 -2.92 -4.13 -10.75
CA GLU A 64 -3.40 -5.07 -9.73
C GLU A 64 -2.45 -5.13 -8.53
N VAL A 65 -1.14 -5.23 -8.77
CA VAL A 65 -0.12 -5.24 -7.71
C VAL A 65 -0.17 -3.95 -6.89
N ALA A 66 -0.21 -2.78 -7.55
CA ALA A 66 -0.34 -1.50 -6.88
C ALA A 66 -1.63 -1.42 -6.05
N GLY A 67 -2.75 -1.93 -6.58
CA GLY A 67 -4.02 -2.01 -5.85
C GLY A 67 -3.93 -2.85 -4.58
N ARG A 68 -3.29 -4.03 -4.64
CA ARG A 68 -3.07 -4.89 -3.46
C ARG A 68 -2.20 -4.21 -2.41
N ILE A 69 -1.15 -3.50 -2.83
CA ILE A 69 -0.27 -2.77 -1.92
C ILE A 69 -1.03 -1.62 -1.22
N ASP A 70 -1.88 -0.89 -1.95
CA ASP A 70 -2.71 0.16 -1.36
C ASP A 70 -3.71 -0.38 -0.33
N VAL A 71 -4.32 -1.53 -0.59
CA VAL A 71 -5.21 -2.19 0.38
C VAL A 71 -4.45 -2.55 1.66
N LEU A 72 -3.21 -3.04 1.55
CA LEU A 72 -2.36 -3.31 2.71
C LEU A 72 -2.03 -2.03 3.49
N ALA A 73 -1.68 -0.95 2.78
CA ALA A 73 -1.42 0.35 3.40
C ALA A 73 -2.64 0.86 4.18
N GLN A 74 -3.83 0.80 3.57
CA GLN A 74 -5.08 1.20 4.21
C GLN A 74 -5.39 0.36 5.45
N THR A 75 -5.24 -0.95 5.35
CA THR A 75 -5.47 -1.89 6.46
C THR A 75 -4.53 -1.60 7.62
N ASN A 76 -3.25 -1.34 7.34
CA ASN A 76 -2.25 -0.99 8.36
C ASN A 76 -2.57 0.34 9.05
N ARG A 77 -3.00 1.38 8.32
CA ARG A 77 -3.46 2.63 8.95
C ARG A 77 -4.68 2.41 9.84
N GLN A 78 -5.69 1.71 9.34
CA GLN A 78 -6.90 1.42 10.12
C GLN A 78 -6.59 0.62 11.40
N ALA A 79 -5.69 -0.35 11.32
CA ALA A 79 -5.25 -1.11 12.48
C ALA A 79 -4.55 -0.20 13.51
N ALA A 80 -3.62 0.65 13.06
CA ALA A 80 -2.91 1.57 13.95
C ALA A 80 -3.87 2.56 14.64
N ASP A 81 -4.82 3.11 13.90
CA ASP A 81 -5.77 4.07 14.45
C ASP A 81 -6.76 3.41 15.41
N THR A 82 -7.24 2.21 15.09
CA THR A 82 -8.13 1.44 15.96
C THR A 82 -7.46 1.10 17.29
N ILE A 83 -6.21 0.63 17.24
CA ILE A 83 -5.45 0.28 18.46
C ILE A 83 -5.14 1.53 19.28
N GLY A 84 -4.76 2.64 18.63
CA GLY A 84 -4.53 3.92 19.31
C GLY A 84 -5.76 4.44 20.04
N LEU A 85 -6.93 4.41 19.38
CA LEU A 85 -8.21 4.79 19.99
C LEU A 85 -8.59 3.87 21.16
N ALA A 86 -8.35 2.57 21.03
CA ALA A 86 -8.60 1.61 22.10
C ALA A 86 -7.73 1.91 23.33
N ASP A 87 -6.42 2.12 23.17
CA ASP A 87 -5.51 2.47 24.26
C ASP A 87 -5.92 3.76 24.97
N GLU A 88 -6.25 4.81 24.22
CA GLU A 88 -6.73 6.07 24.80
C GLU A 88 -8.02 5.89 25.61
N THR A 89 -8.94 5.06 25.11
CA THR A 89 -10.20 4.77 25.78
C THR A 89 -9.98 3.98 27.07
N TYR A 90 -9.12 2.96 27.04
CA TYR A 90 -8.74 2.19 28.23
C TYR A 90 -7.98 3.05 29.25
N ALA A 91 -7.06 3.90 28.81
CA ALA A 91 -6.33 4.79 29.70
C ALA A 91 -7.28 5.77 30.43
N LYS A 92 -8.27 6.32 29.72
CA LYS A 92 -9.30 7.20 30.30
C LYS A 92 -10.18 6.45 31.31
N SER A 93 -10.62 5.23 31.01
CA SER A 93 -11.48 4.45 31.91
C SER A 93 -10.74 4.00 33.18
N ILE A 94 -9.49 3.57 33.06
CA ILE A 94 -8.64 3.22 34.21
C ILE A 94 -8.40 4.45 35.10
N SER A 95 -8.06 5.60 34.50
CA SER A 95 -7.84 6.85 35.25
C SER A 95 -9.11 7.31 35.97
N ALA A 96 -10.27 7.19 35.33
CA ALA A 96 -11.56 7.49 35.96
C ALA A 96 -11.84 6.55 37.16
N THR A 97 -11.53 5.27 37.02
CA THR A 97 -11.72 4.27 38.09
C THR A 97 -10.77 4.49 39.27
N LEU A 98 -9.50 4.83 39.01
CA LEU A 98 -8.52 5.16 40.04
C LEU A 98 -8.86 6.44 40.81
N ASN A 99 -9.40 7.45 40.12
CA ASN A 99 -9.87 8.70 40.75
C ASN A 99 -11.21 8.56 41.49
N LEU A 100 -11.87 7.40 41.40
CA LEU A 100 -13.11 7.07 42.11
C LEU A 100 -12.88 6.18 43.35
N ALA A 101 -11.64 5.74 43.61
CA ALA A 101 -11.30 5.06 44.85
C ALA A 101 -11.18 6.10 45.99
N PRO A 102 -11.95 5.98 47.08
CA PRO A 102 -11.97 6.93 48.21
C PRO A 102 -10.67 6.94 49.02
#